data_AF-A0A1F6R821-F1
#
_entry.id   AF-A0A1F6R821-F1
#
_cell.length_a   1.000
_cell.length_b   1.000
_cell.length_c   1.000
_cell.angle_alpha   90.00
_cell.angle_beta   90.00
_cell.angle_gamma   90.00
#
_symmetry.space_group_name_H-M   'P 1'
#
loop_
_entity.id
_entity.type
_entity.pdbx_description
1 polymer ?
#
loop_
_entity_poly.entity_id
_entity_poly.type
_entity_poly.pdbx_seq_one_letter_code
_entity_poly.pdbx_strand_id
1 'polypeptide(L)'
;MVDFENISKFHIKEKKETEKEEGFEMLYETYHGSELMETLSVQRERNEKTTALFTDIDNTFYKAGKENAMAYLTEKAKEGNVPIIAVTGNDFNGVHKRIESGELPHFQVIAGSVGTEIWVLHKSEDGKYEYKKDEYFEKLLTEGGFEREELVKKSLDLIKELSVKSPESRFDFQIPEIESAWLADKTAKCQSFKISFYFFADRQSLEQISKMAQEYFPSQSVIICEEINYNSTLSPDEVVKKYCLDVLPIAKGDTVNYLSKLSDIQQGIVAGDSGNDVEMLLHSGSLNSVLVGGYKPEAEKYIGEALTVKKRGRRSFQKIVQPDGSIKAIYIEQEPGQHQAAESIKRAAEILLRAEKIKIIREKRQSLSKS
;
A
#
# COMPACT_ATOMS: atom_id res chain seq x y z
N MET A 1 26.49 -11.20 -5.55
CA MET A 1 27.18 -9.99 -5.06
C MET A 1 26.30 -8.82 -5.44
N VAL A 2 25.65 -8.17 -4.47
CA VAL A 2 24.69 -7.07 -4.72
C VAL A 2 25.47 -5.89 -5.31
N ASP A 3 25.08 -5.45 -6.49
CA ASP A 3 25.70 -4.30 -7.16
C ASP A 3 25.13 -3.01 -6.57
N PHE A 4 25.68 -2.62 -5.42
CA PHE A 4 25.32 -1.39 -4.71
C PHE A 4 25.63 -0.12 -5.52
N GLU A 5 26.42 -0.20 -6.60
CA GLU A 5 26.65 0.95 -7.50
C GLU A 5 25.36 1.36 -8.23
N ASN A 6 24.42 0.44 -8.46
CA ASN A 6 23.14 0.76 -9.10
C ASN A 6 22.20 1.56 -8.19
N ILE A 7 22.25 1.36 -6.86
CA ILE A 7 21.44 2.14 -5.91
C ILE A 7 21.82 3.63 -5.96
N SER A 8 23.11 3.94 -6.15
CA SER A 8 23.62 5.33 -6.26
C SER A 8 23.09 6.09 -7.49
N LYS A 9 22.66 5.39 -8.54
CA LYS A 9 22.17 5.98 -9.81
C LYS A 9 20.69 6.32 -9.77
N PHE A 10 19.93 5.80 -8.80
CA PHE A 10 18.48 5.98 -8.73
C PHE A 10 18.13 7.13 -7.78
N HIS A 11 17.93 8.33 -8.37
CA HIS A 11 17.37 9.54 -7.75
C HIS A 11 18.31 10.43 -6.96
N ILE A 12 19.31 10.97 -7.67
CA ILE A 12 20.00 12.15 -7.17
C ILE A 12 19.94 13.23 -8.25
N LYS A 13 18.93 14.12 -8.17
CA LYS A 13 19.13 15.51 -8.62
C LYS A 13 20.40 15.98 -7.93
N GLU A 14 21.35 16.55 -8.67
CA GLU A 14 22.70 16.97 -8.21
C GLU A 14 22.74 17.49 -6.76
N LYS A 15 22.82 16.58 -5.79
CA LYS A 15 23.10 16.86 -4.38
C LYS A 15 24.60 16.77 -4.15
N LYS A 16 25.11 17.47 -3.12
CA LYS A 16 26.53 17.46 -2.74
C LYS A 16 26.98 16.03 -2.44
N GLU A 17 28.23 15.69 -2.77
CA GLU A 17 28.78 14.32 -2.62
C GLU A 17 28.59 13.75 -1.20
N THR A 18 28.74 14.57 -0.17
CA THR A 18 28.53 14.19 1.24
C THR A 18 27.09 13.74 1.54
N GLU A 19 26.08 14.38 0.96
CA GLU A 19 24.67 14.00 1.15
C GLU A 19 24.33 12.68 0.43
N LYS A 20 25.08 12.35 -0.63
CA LYS A 20 24.94 11.07 -1.34
C LYS A 20 25.52 9.91 -0.52
N GLU A 21 26.65 10.14 0.13
CA GLU A 21 27.31 9.16 1.01
C GLU A 21 26.45 8.84 2.23
N GLU A 22 25.94 9.85 2.94
CA GLU A 22 25.00 9.66 4.07
C GLU A 22 23.74 8.89 3.66
N GLY A 23 23.15 9.24 2.50
CA GLY A 23 21.98 8.56 1.95
C GLY A 23 22.22 7.08 1.69
N PHE A 24 23.38 6.77 1.11
CA PHE A 24 23.79 5.41 0.83
C PHE A 24 24.03 4.60 2.11
N GLU A 25 24.67 5.20 3.12
CA GLU A 25 24.95 4.54 4.40
C GLU A 25 23.66 4.13 5.12
N MET A 26 22.68 5.04 5.25
CA MET A 26 21.37 4.73 5.85
C MET A 26 20.64 3.58 5.12
N LEU A 27 20.65 3.60 3.79
CA LEU A 27 20.07 2.53 2.99
C LEU A 27 20.83 1.21 3.17
N TYR A 28 22.15 1.26 3.21
CA TYR A 28 22.98 0.08 3.41
C TYR A 28 22.69 -0.56 4.77
N GLU A 29 22.70 0.22 5.86
CA GLU A 29 22.39 -0.28 7.21
C GLU A 29 21.00 -0.89 7.33
N THR A 30 20.03 -0.33 6.61
CA THR A 30 18.63 -0.80 6.64
C THR A 30 18.41 -2.04 5.81
N TYR A 31 19.01 -2.17 4.62
CA TYR A 31 18.67 -3.22 3.67
C TYR A 31 19.73 -4.32 3.52
N HIS A 32 21.00 -4.05 3.85
CA HIS A 32 22.04 -5.06 3.82
C HIS A 32 21.75 -6.16 4.85
N GLY A 33 21.82 -7.43 4.42
CA GLY A 33 21.50 -8.58 5.28
C GLY A 33 20.02 -8.70 5.69
N SER A 34 19.13 -7.90 5.09
CA SER A 34 17.69 -8.02 5.33
C SER A 34 17.09 -9.27 4.68
N GLU A 35 16.05 -9.81 5.28
CA GLU A 35 15.28 -10.94 4.74
C GLU A 35 14.68 -10.62 3.35
N LEU A 36 14.36 -9.34 3.09
CA LEU A 36 13.93 -8.87 1.76
C LEU A 36 15.02 -9.12 0.73
N MET A 37 16.23 -8.60 0.98
CA MET A 37 17.34 -8.67 0.03
C MET A 37 17.86 -10.10 -0.14
N GLU A 38 17.86 -10.90 0.92
CA GLU A 38 18.19 -12.33 0.86
C GLU A 38 17.21 -13.09 -0.04
N THR A 39 15.91 -12.91 0.20
CA THR A 39 14.85 -13.56 -0.58
C THR A 39 14.94 -13.21 -2.07
N LEU A 40 15.16 -11.94 -2.41
CA LEU A 40 15.31 -11.49 -3.79
C LEU A 40 16.62 -11.97 -4.43
N SER A 41 17.71 -12.10 -3.65
CA SER A 41 18.99 -12.59 -4.15
C SER A 41 18.90 -14.03 -4.64
N VAL A 42 18.14 -14.89 -3.94
CA VAL A 42 17.88 -16.28 -4.39
C VAL A 42 17.20 -16.31 -5.76
N GLN A 43 16.26 -15.40 -6.03
CA GLN A 43 15.61 -15.32 -7.34
C GLN A 43 16.60 -14.87 -8.43
N ARG A 44 17.45 -13.87 -8.13
CA ARG A 44 18.48 -13.40 -9.07
C ARG A 44 19.49 -14.49 -9.41
N GLU A 45 19.92 -15.27 -8.43
CA GLU A 45 20.84 -16.40 -8.64
C GLU A 45 20.26 -17.47 -9.56
N ARG A 46 18.92 -17.59 -9.61
CA ARG A 46 18.20 -18.46 -10.54
C ARG A 46 17.99 -17.85 -11.93
N ASN A 47 18.50 -16.63 -12.18
CA ASN A 47 18.20 -15.82 -13.35
C ASN A 47 16.69 -15.59 -13.56
N GLU A 48 15.95 -15.52 -12.46
CA GLU A 48 14.52 -15.22 -12.48
C GLU A 48 14.30 -13.72 -12.32
N LYS A 49 13.16 -13.23 -12.81
CA LYS A 49 12.71 -11.89 -12.48
C LYS A 49 12.36 -11.84 -11.00
N THR A 50 12.92 -10.86 -10.31
CA THR A 50 12.58 -10.51 -8.94
C THR A 50 11.08 -10.23 -8.79
N THR A 51 10.45 -11.03 -7.93
CA THR A 51 9.01 -11.13 -7.76
C THR A 51 8.66 -10.91 -6.30
N ALA A 52 7.64 -10.09 -6.00
CA ALA A 52 7.14 -9.87 -4.65
C ALA A 52 5.60 -9.89 -4.57
N LEU A 53 5.07 -10.06 -3.35
CA LEU A 53 3.66 -9.83 -3.03
C LEU A 53 3.55 -8.59 -2.15
N PHE A 54 2.99 -7.51 -2.71
CA PHE A 54 2.54 -6.35 -1.95
C PHE A 54 1.08 -6.56 -1.56
N THR A 55 0.72 -6.26 -0.31
CA THR A 55 -0.64 -6.48 0.16
C THR A 55 -1.02 -5.50 1.26
N ASP A 56 -2.25 -5.00 1.22
CA ASP A 56 -2.87 -4.51 2.44
C ASP A 56 -3.10 -5.69 3.43
N ILE A 57 -3.26 -5.38 4.71
CA ILE A 57 -3.44 -6.39 5.76
C ILE A 57 -4.93 -6.69 5.96
N ASP A 58 -5.72 -5.74 6.43
CA ASP A 58 -7.02 -6.01 7.03
C ASP A 58 -8.11 -6.16 5.96
N ASN A 59 -8.80 -7.30 5.96
CA ASN A 59 -9.72 -7.72 4.90
C ASN A 59 -9.06 -8.02 3.55
N THR A 60 -7.73 -7.86 3.42
CA THR A 60 -6.97 -8.17 2.21
C THR A 60 -6.05 -9.37 2.38
N PHE A 61 -5.02 -9.31 3.22
CA PHE A 61 -4.16 -10.47 3.49
C PHE A 61 -4.70 -11.31 4.64
N TYR A 62 -5.16 -10.64 5.70
CA TYR A 62 -5.75 -11.22 6.88
C TYR A 62 -7.24 -10.93 6.95
N LYS A 63 -8.01 -11.95 7.31
CA LYS A 63 -9.43 -11.80 7.66
C LYS A 63 -9.79 -12.87 8.67
N ALA A 64 -10.46 -12.47 9.75
CA ALA A 64 -10.96 -13.39 10.76
C ALA A 64 -11.86 -14.47 10.13
N GLY A 65 -11.63 -15.73 10.48
CA GLY A 65 -12.28 -16.90 9.91
C GLY A 65 -11.71 -17.37 8.56
N LYS A 66 -10.67 -16.73 8.04
CA LYS A 66 -9.98 -17.05 6.78
C LYS A 66 -8.47 -17.22 6.94
N GLU A 67 -8.00 -17.48 8.16
CA GLU A 67 -6.59 -17.58 8.55
C GLU A 67 -5.84 -18.67 7.76
N ASN A 68 -6.52 -19.77 7.42
CA ASN A 68 -5.93 -20.85 6.62
C ASN A 68 -5.47 -20.39 5.23
N ALA A 69 -6.18 -19.44 4.61
CA ALA A 69 -5.80 -18.90 3.31
C ALA A 69 -4.53 -18.04 3.41
N MET A 70 -4.45 -17.21 4.46
CA MET A 70 -3.26 -16.43 4.79
C MET A 70 -2.06 -17.36 5.04
N ALA A 71 -2.20 -18.34 5.93
CA ALA A 71 -1.14 -19.29 6.25
C ALA A 71 -0.64 -20.05 5.01
N TYR A 72 -1.55 -20.50 4.15
CA TYR A 72 -1.20 -21.13 2.87
C TYR A 72 -0.39 -20.20 1.96
N LEU A 73 -0.80 -18.94 1.82
CA LEU A 73 -0.05 -17.97 1.02
C LEU A 73 1.34 -17.69 1.61
N THR A 74 1.45 -17.57 2.93
CA THR A 74 2.74 -17.39 3.62
C THR A 74 3.67 -18.56 3.35
N GLU A 75 3.18 -19.80 3.46
CA GLU A 75 3.95 -21.01 3.16
C GLU A 75 4.40 -21.03 1.70
N LYS A 76 3.50 -20.76 0.75
CA LYS A 76 3.82 -20.77 -0.67
C LYS A 76 4.75 -19.65 -1.10
N ALA A 77 4.62 -18.46 -0.51
CA ALA A 77 5.53 -17.36 -0.72
C ALA A 77 6.94 -17.74 -0.25
N LYS A 78 7.06 -18.35 0.93
CA LYS A 78 8.33 -18.87 1.45
C LYS A 78 8.95 -19.94 0.55
N GLU A 79 8.19 -20.95 0.14
CA GLU A 79 8.66 -21.98 -0.81
C GLU A 79 9.15 -21.36 -2.14
N GLY A 80 8.42 -20.37 -2.63
CA GLY A 80 8.71 -19.66 -3.87
C GLY A 80 9.82 -18.61 -3.76
N ASN A 81 10.36 -18.36 -2.57
CA ASN A 81 11.26 -17.23 -2.30
C ASN A 81 10.64 -15.90 -2.76
N VAL A 82 9.34 -15.70 -2.52
CA VAL A 82 8.62 -14.45 -2.82
C VAL A 82 8.44 -13.70 -1.51
N PRO A 83 9.04 -12.51 -1.33
CA PRO A 83 8.84 -11.72 -0.13
C PRO A 83 7.40 -11.20 -0.10
N ILE A 84 6.82 -11.17 1.10
CA ILE A 84 5.54 -10.53 1.38
C ILE A 84 5.81 -9.18 2.03
N ILE A 85 5.29 -8.13 1.41
CA ILE A 85 5.43 -6.74 1.81
C ILE A 85 4.05 -6.24 2.19
N ALA A 86 3.86 -5.91 3.47
CA ALA A 86 2.61 -5.36 3.97
C ALA A 86 2.58 -3.84 3.74
N VAL A 87 1.48 -3.29 3.20
CA VAL A 87 1.27 -1.86 3.00
C VAL A 87 -0.08 -1.46 3.60
N THR A 88 -0.07 -0.95 4.82
CA THR A 88 -1.26 -0.84 5.67
C THR A 88 -1.47 0.55 6.24
N GLY A 89 -2.71 0.88 6.60
CA GLY A 89 -3.04 2.09 7.34
C GLY A 89 -2.64 2.06 8.82
N ASN A 90 -2.41 0.87 9.38
CA ASN A 90 -1.98 0.69 10.77
C ASN A 90 -0.53 1.14 10.96
N ASP A 91 -0.19 1.62 12.16
CA ASP A 91 1.20 1.91 12.49
C ASP A 91 2.03 0.62 12.68
N PHE A 92 3.35 0.73 12.62
CA PHE A 92 4.26 -0.41 12.84
C PHE A 92 3.98 -1.13 14.16
N ASN A 93 3.76 -0.39 15.25
CA ASN A 93 3.53 -1.01 16.56
C ASN A 93 2.28 -1.87 16.58
N GLY A 94 1.19 -1.42 15.93
CA GLY A 94 -0.05 -2.15 15.80
C GLY A 94 0.15 -3.46 15.03
N VAL A 95 0.89 -3.41 13.92
CA VAL A 95 1.22 -4.62 13.13
C VAL A 95 2.14 -5.55 13.92
N HIS A 96 3.21 -5.03 14.52
CA HIS A 96 4.20 -5.81 15.25
C HIS A 96 3.59 -6.59 16.41
N LYS A 97 2.68 -5.97 17.19
CA LYS A 97 1.94 -6.67 18.26
C LYS A 97 1.13 -7.86 17.74
N ARG A 98 0.52 -7.73 16.56
CA ARG A 98 -0.26 -8.81 15.93
C ARG A 98 0.67 -9.94 15.47
N ILE A 99 1.88 -9.61 15.00
CA ILE A 99 2.93 -10.60 14.69
C ILE A 99 3.38 -11.33 15.97
N GLU A 100 3.69 -10.59 17.05
CA GLU A 100 4.12 -11.17 18.33
C GLU A 100 3.06 -12.06 18.96
N SER A 101 1.77 -11.73 18.78
CA SER A 101 0.65 -12.55 19.24
C SER A 101 0.41 -13.82 18.40
N GLY A 102 1.06 -13.94 17.24
CA GLY A 102 0.87 -15.03 16.29
C GLY A 102 -0.34 -14.88 15.37
N GLU A 103 -1.04 -13.74 15.40
CA GLU A 103 -2.17 -13.45 14.50
C GLU A 103 -1.71 -13.25 13.06
N LEU A 104 -0.57 -12.57 12.87
CA LEU A 104 0.04 -12.29 11.57
C LEU A 104 1.41 -12.98 11.44
N PRO A 105 1.83 -13.36 10.22
CA PRO A 105 3.20 -13.81 10.00
C PRO A 105 4.16 -12.61 9.99
N HIS A 106 5.46 -12.89 10.08
CA HIS A 106 6.47 -11.89 9.75
C HIS A 106 6.39 -11.52 8.26
N PHE A 107 6.39 -10.21 7.98
CA PHE A 107 6.54 -9.65 6.64
C PHE A 107 7.99 -9.22 6.43
N GLN A 108 8.54 -9.41 5.22
CA GLN A 108 9.88 -8.92 4.90
C GLN A 108 9.98 -7.40 5.01
N VAL A 109 8.88 -6.70 4.73
CA VAL A 109 8.73 -5.27 4.93
C VAL A 109 7.33 -4.95 5.45
N ILE A 110 7.24 -4.03 6.41
CA ILE A 110 6.01 -3.40 6.87
C ILE A 110 6.06 -1.93 6.51
N ALA A 111 5.27 -1.54 5.50
CA ALA A 111 4.97 -0.16 5.19
C ALA A 111 3.71 0.26 5.98
N GLY A 112 3.90 0.88 7.14
CA GLY A 112 2.83 1.29 8.04
C GLY A 112 2.33 2.70 7.78
N SER A 113 1.34 3.15 8.56
CA SER A 113 0.80 4.51 8.54
C SER A 113 0.42 5.00 7.13
N VAL A 114 -0.23 4.14 6.34
CA VAL A 114 -0.62 4.38 4.94
C VAL A 114 0.60 4.48 3.99
N GLY A 115 1.70 3.85 4.37
CA GLY A 115 2.93 3.79 3.58
C GLY A 115 3.98 4.85 3.93
N THR A 116 3.76 5.69 4.94
CA THR A 116 4.69 6.76 5.33
C THR A 116 5.75 6.36 6.35
N GLU A 117 5.75 5.10 6.78
CA GLU A 117 6.84 4.49 7.55
C GLU A 117 7.17 3.13 6.94
N ILE A 118 8.45 2.79 6.87
CA ILE A 118 8.92 1.50 6.32
C ILE A 118 9.82 0.84 7.35
N TRP A 119 9.53 -0.43 7.61
CA TRP A 119 10.28 -1.28 8.54
C TRP A 119 10.67 -2.56 7.84
N VAL A 120 11.96 -2.89 7.83
CA VAL A 120 12.55 -4.01 7.09
C VAL A 120 12.96 -5.09 8.06
N LEU A 121 12.60 -6.34 7.76
CA LEU A 121 12.90 -7.49 8.59
C LEU A 121 14.36 -7.92 8.43
N HIS A 122 15.02 -8.11 9.57
CA HIS A 122 16.34 -8.71 9.71
C HIS A 122 16.24 -9.93 10.58
N LYS A 123 17.21 -10.83 10.40
CA LYS A 123 17.43 -11.95 11.28
C LYS A 123 18.81 -11.82 11.89
N SER A 124 18.80 -11.63 13.20
CA SER A 124 20.03 -11.55 14.00
C SER A 124 20.78 -12.89 14.02
N GLU A 125 22.05 -12.84 14.43
CA GLU A 125 22.93 -14.01 14.49
C GLU A 125 22.40 -15.13 15.43
N ASP A 126 21.64 -14.76 16.48
CA ASP A 126 21.00 -15.71 17.39
C ASP A 126 19.69 -16.31 16.84
N GLY A 127 19.33 -15.93 15.61
CA GLY A 127 18.16 -16.41 14.90
C GLY A 127 16.85 -15.68 15.20
N LYS A 128 16.88 -14.61 16.02
CA LYS A 128 15.71 -13.77 16.28
C LYS A 128 15.44 -12.78 15.17
N TYR A 129 14.17 -12.53 14.91
CA TYR A 129 13.73 -11.51 13.99
C TYR A 129 13.69 -10.14 14.65
N GLU A 130 14.16 -9.13 13.93
CA GLU A 130 14.10 -7.72 14.32
C GLU A 130 13.68 -6.86 13.11
N TYR A 131 13.05 -5.72 13.36
CA TYR A 131 12.70 -4.77 12.30
C TYR A 131 13.54 -3.50 12.44
N LYS A 132 14.16 -3.08 11.33
CA LYS A 132 14.89 -1.81 11.24
C LYS A 132 14.09 -0.81 10.41
N LYS A 133 14.00 0.42 10.89
CA LYS A 133 13.29 1.51 10.20
C LYS A 133 14.13 2.03 9.04
N ASP A 134 13.48 2.34 7.91
CA ASP A 134 14.10 3.03 6.79
C ASP A 134 14.18 4.54 7.08
N GLU A 135 15.25 4.95 7.75
CA GLU A 135 15.49 6.36 8.10
C GLU A 135 15.77 7.24 6.87
N TYR A 136 16.30 6.64 5.80
CA TYR A 136 16.49 7.35 4.54
C TYR A 136 15.14 7.76 3.92
N PHE A 137 14.17 6.85 3.91
CA PHE A 137 12.82 7.14 3.44
C PHE A 137 12.14 8.24 4.28
N GLU A 138 12.28 8.19 5.61
CA GLU A 138 11.80 9.25 6.49
C GLU A 138 12.44 10.61 6.18
N LYS A 139 13.75 10.64 5.90
CA LYS A 139 14.45 11.86 5.45
C LYS A 139 13.86 12.37 4.13
N LEU A 140 13.59 11.49 3.16
CA LEU A 140 12.95 11.88 1.89
C LEU A 140 11.56 12.49 2.08
N LEU A 141 10.74 11.93 2.98
CA LEU A 141 9.41 12.48 3.28
C LEU A 141 9.50 13.87 3.93
N THR A 142 10.47 14.05 4.83
CA THR A 142 10.73 15.33 5.50
C THR A 142 11.19 16.38 4.48
N GLU A 143 12.18 16.05 3.66
CA GLU A 143 12.69 16.93 2.60
C GLU A 143 11.65 17.21 1.49
N GLY A 144 10.64 16.34 1.37
CA GLY A 144 9.49 16.50 0.48
C GLY A 144 8.54 17.64 0.88
N GLY A 145 8.80 18.34 1.99
CA GLY A 145 8.04 19.51 2.42
C GLY A 145 6.77 19.19 3.20
N PHE A 146 6.74 18.03 3.88
CA PHE A 146 5.68 17.73 4.85
C PHE A 146 5.92 18.47 6.17
N GLU A 147 5.61 19.76 6.17
CA GLU A 147 5.72 20.61 7.35
C GLU A 147 4.54 20.36 8.30
N ARG A 148 4.64 19.30 9.13
CA ARG A 148 3.53 18.83 9.98
C ARG A 148 2.88 19.95 10.78
N GLU A 149 3.67 20.84 11.39
CA GLU A 149 3.13 21.92 12.21
C GLU A 149 2.20 22.84 11.43
N GLU A 150 2.64 23.28 10.26
CA GLU A 150 1.86 24.15 9.39
C GLU A 150 0.64 23.42 8.84
N LEU A 151 0.76 22.11 8.55
CA LEU A 151 -0.37 21.29 8.14
C LEU A 151 -1.41 21.12 9.25
N VAL A 152 -1.01 20.91 10.50
CA VAL A 152 -1.95 20.84 11.65
C VAL A 152 -2.63 22.20 11.87
N LYS A 153 -1.92 23.32 11.74
CA LYS A 153 -2.52 24.66 11.81
C LYS A 153 -3.56 24.87 10.69
N LYS A 154 -3.21 24.54 9.45
CA LYS A 154 -4.16 24.57 8.30
C LYS A 154 -5.36 23.64 8.52
N SER A 155 -5.13 22.51 9.18
CA SER A 155 -6.17 21.55 9.54
C SER A 155 -7.20 22.14 10.51
N LEU A 156 -6.74 22.89 11.52
CA LEU A 156 -7.62 23.63 12.42
C LEU A 156 -8.44 24.69 11.69
N ASP A 157 -7.85 25.38 10.70
CA ASP A 157 -8.58 26.34 9.87
C ASP A 157 -9.64 25.65 8.99
N LEU A 158 -9.33 24.49 8.42
CA LEU A 158 -10.30 23.69 7.66
C LEU A 158 -11.46 23.21 8.54
N ILE A 159 -11.16 22.68 9.74
CA ILE A 159 -12.15 22.27 10.74
C ILE A 159 -13.08 23.46 11.06
N LYS A 160 -12.50 24.63 11.35
CA LYS A 160 -13.27 25.84 11.64
C LYS A 160 -14.16 26.25 10.47
N GLU A 161 -13.66 26.22 9.23
CA GLU A 161 -14.45 26.60 8.07
C GLU A 161 -15.61 25.61 7.82
N LEU A 162 -15.34 24.31 7.87
CA LEU A 162 -16.35 23.26 7.71
C LEU A 162 -17.37 23.27 8.86
N SER A 163 -16.98 23.62 10.08
CA SER A 163 -17.91 23.78 11.20
C SER A 163 -18.97 24.86 10.97
N VAL A 164 -18.66 25.85 10.12
CA VAL A 164 -19.59 26.94 9.76
C VAL A 164 -20.38 26.60 8.50
N LYS A 165 -19.73 26.05 7.47
CA LYS A 165 -20.37 25.74 6.18
C LYS A 165 -21.23 24.48 6.22
N SER A 166 -20.82 23.49 6.99
CA SER A 166 -21.40 22.14 7.05
C SER A 166 -21.39 21.57 8.48
N PRO A 167 -22.06 22.23 9.44
CA PRO A 167 -22.03 21.83 10.86
C PRO A 167 -22.51 20.40 11.11
N GLU A 168 -23.44 19.91 10.29
CA GLU A 168 -23.94 18.53 10.33
C GLU A 168 -22.87 17.48 10.03
N SER A 169 -21.81 17.87 9.34
CA SER A 169 -20.72 16.97 8.98
C SER A 169 -19.80 16.63 10.14
N ARG A 170 -19.82 17.43 11.23
CA ARG A 170 -19.01 17.19 12.45
C ARG A 170 -17.55 16.84 12.12
N PHE A 171 -16.95 17.62 11.22
CA PHE A 171 -15.59 17.40 10.75
C PHE A 171 -14.59 17.77 11.85
N ASP A 172 -13.79 16.81 12.29
CA ASP A 172 -12.81 17.00 13.37
C ASP A 172 -11.63 16.03 13.20
N PHE A 173 -10.54 16.25 13.94
CA PHE A 173 -9.45 15.29 14.03
C PHE A 173 -9.95 13.92 14.52
N GLN A 174 -9.32 12.85 14.04
CA GLN A 174 -9.66 11.50 14.45
C GLN A 174 -9.42 11.29 15.95
N ILE A 175 -8.32 11.85 16.46
CA ILE A 175 -7.95 11.84 17.87
C ILE A 175 -7.46 13.25 18.26
N PRO A 176 -8.37 14.18 18.61
CA PRO A 176 -8.04 15.58 18.89
C PRO A 176 -7.00 15.76 20.01
N GLU A 177 -6.97 14.84 20.97
CA GLU A 177 -6.04 14.88 22.10
C GLU A 177 -4.59 14.67 21.66
N ILE A 178 -4.35 13.81 20.65
CA ILE A 178 -3.01 13.56 20.11
C ILE A 178 -2.49 14.81 19.40
N GLU A 179 -3.32 15.42 18.55
CA GLU A 179 -2.90 16.62 17.80
C GLU A 179 -2.71 17.82 18.72
N SER A 180 -3.57 17.97 19.74
CA SER A 180 -3.43 19.03 20.74
C SER A 180 -2.18 18.84 21.60
N ALA A 181 -1.91 17.62 22.05
CA ALA A 181 -0.72 17.30 22.83
C ALA A 181 0.56 17.54 22.01
N TRP A 182 0.57 17.15 20.74
CA TRP A 182 1.71 17.37 19.86
C TRP A 182 1.95 18.84 19.52
N LEU A 183 0.90 19.65 19.38
CA LEU A 183 1.04 21.10 19.23
C LEU A 183 1.65 21.77 20.47
N ALA A 184 1.30 21.28 21.66
CA ALA A 184 1.82 21.80 22.93
C ALA A 184 3.25 21.33 23.22
N ASP A 185 3.58 20.09 22.89
CA ASP A 185 4.88 19.48 23.07
C ASP A 185 5.25 18.62 21.84
N LYS A 186 6.23 19.10 21.07
CA LYS A 186 6.68 18.44 19.83
C LYS A 186 7.32 17.08 20.05
N THR A 187 7.59 16.70 21.30
CA THR A 187 8.09 15.37 21.67
C THR A 187 6.97 14.37 21.96
N ALA A 188 5.71 14.82 22.03
CA ALA A 188 4.57 13.93 22.23
C ALA A 188 4.43 12.94 21.06
N LYS A 189 4.02 11.70 21.39
CA LYS A 189 3.88 10.63 20.41
C LYS A 189 2.74 10.95 19.43
N CYS A 190 3.05 10.98 18.14
CA CYS A 190 2.09 11.08 17.04
C CYS A 190 2.57 10.28 15.82
N GLN A 191 1.74 10.14 14.79
CA GLN A 191 2.18 9.64 13.49
C GLN A 191 2.80 10.80 12.70
N SER A 192 4.14 10.86 12.59
CA SER A 192 4.86 12.02 12.05
C SER A 192 4.34 12.53 10.70
N PHE A 193 3.99 11.61 9.79
CA PHE A 193 3.62 11.93 8.41
C PHE A 193 2.14 11.69 8.08
N LYS A 194 1.28 11.63 9.10
CA LYS A 194 -0.15 11.41 8.93
C LYS A 194 -0.97 12.32 9.83
N ILE A 195 -1.93 13.03 9.25
CA ILE A 195 -2.95 13.80 9.97
C ILE A 195 -4.30 13.24 9.57
N SER A 196 -5.09 12.80 10.53
CA SER A 196 -6.32 12.06 10.28
C SER A 196 -7.53 12.79 10.84
N PHE A 197 -8.65 12.73 10.14
CA PHE A 197 -9.92 13.34 10.50
C PHE A 197 -11.03 12.31 10.42
N TYR A 198 -12.11 12.52 11.17
CA TYR A 198 -13.40 11.91 10.85
C TYR A 198 -14.41 12.99 10.49
N PHE A 199 -15.40 12.59 9.70
CA PHE A 199 -16.57 13.42 9.42
C PHE A 199 -17.75 12.54 8.99
N PHE A 200 -18.93 13.13 8.95
CA PHE A 200 -20.16 12.53 8.47
C PHE A 200 -20.58 13.26 7.20
N ALA A 201 -21.02 12.53 6.18
CA ALA A 201 -21.47 13.16 4.95
C ALA A 201 -22.46 12.28 4.21
N ASP A 202 -23.39 12.92 3.50
CA ASP A 202 -24.01 12.29 2.34
C ASP A 202 -23.08 12.43 1.12
N ARG A 203 -23.54 11.96 -0.05
CA ARG A 203 -22.76 12.03 -1.28
C ARG A 203 -22.42 13.45 -1.71
N GLN A 204 -23.34 14.40 -1.55
CA GLN A 204 -23.13 15.79 -1.99
C GLN A 204 -22.12 16.49 -1.06
N SER A 205 -22.29 16.32 0.24
CA SER A 205 -21.35 16.85 1.24
C SER A 205 -19.97 16.22 1.12
N LEU A 206 -19.88 14.91 0.81
CA LEU A 206 -18.62 14.22 0.57
C LEU A 206 -17.84 14.84 -0.59
N GLU A 207 -18.50 15.11 -1.71
CA GLU A 207 -17.87 15.75 -2.88
C GLU A 207 -17.37 17.17 -2.55
N GLN A 208 -18.14 17.93 -1.75
CA GLN A 208 -17.75 19.28 -1.31
C GLN A 208 -16.55 19.26 -0.35
N ILE A 209 -16.60 18.41 0.69
CA ILE A 209 -15.53 18.27 1.68
C ILE A 209 -14.25 17.77 1.01
N SER A 210 -14.36 16.79 0.10
CA SER A 210 -13.23 16.28 -0.66
C SER A 210 -12.55 17.37 -1.47
N LYS A 211 -13.33 18.19 -2.18
CA LYS A 211 -12.80 19.33 -2.94
C LYS A 211 -12.13 20.36 -2.04
N MET A 212 -12.76 20.74 -0.93
CA MET A 212 -12.19 21.71 0.02
C MET A 212 -10.88 21.19 0.64
N ALA A 213 -10.82 19.92 1.03
CA ALA A 213 -9.60 19.34 1.58
C ALA A 213 -8.44 19.35 0.56
N GLN A 214 -8.73 19.02 -0.71
CA GLN A 214 -7.73 19.11 -1.79
C GLN A 214 -7.25 20.54 -2.02
N GLU A 215 -8.13 21.54 -1.90
CA GLU A 215 -7.76 22.97 -2.01
C GLU A 215 -6.89 23.43 -0.83
N TYR A 216 -7.14 22.93 0.38
CA TYR A 216 -6.34 23.23 1.57
C TYR A 216 -4.96 22.56 1.55
N PHE A 217 -4.88 21.37 0.95
CA PHE A 217 -3.69 20.52 0.94
C PHE A 217 -3.26 20.15 -0.50
N PRO A 218 -2.97 21.14 -1.37
CA PRO A 218 -2.74 20.90 -2.80
C PRO A 218 -1.44 20.15 -3.11
N SER A 219 -0.52 20.10 -2.15
CA SER A 219 0.78 19.43 -2.30
C SER A 219 0.85 18.11 -1.54
N GLN A 220 -0.28 17.65 -0.97
CA GLN A 220 -0.36 16.44 -0.15
C GLN A 220 -1.31 15.44 -0.79
N SER A 221 -1.11 14.18 -0.46
CA SER A 221 -2.08 13.13 -0.75
C SER A 221 -3.23 13.21 0.24
N VAL A 222 -4.43 13.50 -0.25
CA VAL A 222 -5.68 13.50 0.52
C VAL A 222 -6.44 12.21 0.21
N ILE A 223 -6.52 11.31 1.19
CA ILE A 223 -7.18 10.01 1.05
C ILE A 223 -8.46 10.02 1.87
N ILE A 224 -9.60 9.68 1.25
CA ILE A 224 -10.89 9.59 1.93
C ILE A 224 -11.42 8.16 1.82
N CYS A 225 -11.80 7.58 2.95
CA CYS A 225 -12.34 6.23 3.04
C CYS A 225 -13.56 6.18 3.96
N GLU A 226 -14.41 5.19 3.78
CA GLU A 226 -15.52 4.93 4.71
C GLU A 226 -15.02 4.32 6.02
N GLU A 227 -15.58 4.76 7.16
CA GLU A 227 -15.32 4.14 8.47
C GLU A 227 -16.20 2.89 8.63
N ILE A 228 -15.67 1.76 8.18
CA ILE A 228 -16.42 0.50 8.02
C ILE A 228 -17.06 0.02 9.32
N ASN A 229 -16.32 0.09 10.44
CA ASN A 229 -16.82 -0.41 11.72
C ASN A 229 -18.06 0.35 12.16
N TYR A 230 -18.10 1.65 11.88
CA TYR A 230 -19.28 2.46 12.12
C TYR A 230 -20.37 2.18 11.07
N ASN A 231 -20.03 2.29 9.79
CA ASN A 231 -20.99 2.26 8.68
C ASN A 231 -21.72 0.91 8.53
N SER A 232 -21.06 -0.19 8.89
CA SER A 232 -21.66 -1.53 8.85
C SER A 232 -22.82 -1.72 9.83
N THR A 233 -22.94 -0.85 10.84
CA THR A 233 -24.05 -0.86 11.81
C THR A 233 -25.27 -0.07 11.34
N LEU A 234 -25.13 0.71 10.27
CA LEU A 234 -26.17 1.59 9.75
C LEU A 234 -27.18 0.81 8.91
N SER A 235 -28.39 1.37 8.79
CA SER A 235 -29.38 0.89 7.83
C SER A 235 -28.83 0.98 6.38
N PRO A 236 -29.19 0.06 5.48
CA PRO A 236 -28.86 0.17 4.05
C PRO A 236 -29.34 1.49 3.42
N ASP A 237 -30.45 2.03 3.91
CA ASP A 237 -31.04 3.29 3.43
C ASP A 237 -30.42 4.54 4.07
N GLU A 238 -29.48 4.36 5.01
CA GLU A 238 -28.81 5.47 5.67
C GLU A 238 -27.92 6.21 4.67
N VAL A 239 -28.31 7.43 4.35
CA VAL A 239 -27.64 8.26 3.34
C VAL A 239 -26.36 8.90 3.89
N VAL A 240 -26.35 9.23 5.18
CA VAL A 240 -25.18 9.83 5.84
C VAL A 240 -24.27 8.72 6.36
N LYS A 241 -23.02 8.72 5.89
CA LYS A 241 -22.00 7.77 6.32
C LYS A 241 -20.90 8.49 7.08
N LYS A 242 -20.17 7.76 7.92
CA LYS A 242 -18.95 8.22 8.56
C LYS A 242 -17.76 7.94 7.64
N TYR A 243 -16.89 8.92 7.50
CA TYR A 243 -15.69 8.87 6.68
C TYR A 243 -14.45 9.19 7.53
N CYS A 244 -13.31 8.66 7.10
CA CYS A 244 -11.98 9.07 7.52
C CYS A 244 -11.33 9.85 6.38
N LEU A 245 -10.63 10.93 6.70
CA LEU A 245 -9.77 11.66 5.78
C LEU A 245 -8.34 11.64 6.32
N ASP A 246 -7.39 11.20 5.50
CA ASP A 246 -5.96 11.24 5.83
C ASP A 246 -5.26 12.25 4.93
N VAL A 247 -4.42 13.10 5.52
CA VAL A 247 -3.49 13.99 4.82
C VAL A 247 -2.08 13.44 5.01
N LEU A 248 -1.43 13.14 3.89
CA LEU A 248 -0.17 12.41 3.81
C LEU A 248 0.81 13.08 2.83
N PRO A 249 2.13 12.91 2.97
CA PRO A 249 3.07 13.34 1.93
C PRO A 249 2.91 12.51 0.65
N ILE A 250 2.56 11.23 0.78
CA ILE A 250 2.48 10.24 -0.30
C ILE A 250 1.36 9.23 -0.02
N ALA A 251 0.96 8.46 -1.02
CA ALA A 251 -0.01 7.37 -0.89
C ALA A 251 0.68 5.98 -0.91
N LYS A 252 -0.10 4.91 -0.65
CA LYS A 252 0.42 3.53 -0.61
C LYS A 252 1.18 3.11 -1.88
N GLY A 253 0.72 3.52 -3.06
CA GLY A 253 1.34 3.15 -4.34
C GLY A 253 2.67 3.86 -4.58
N ASP A 254 2.87 5.07 -4.07
CA ASP A 254 4.19 5.70 -4.04
C ASP A 254 5.19 4.84 -3.24
N THR A 255 4.76 4.30 -2.09
CA THR A 255 5.58 3.40 -1.28
C THR A 255 5.86 2.07 -2.00
N VAL A 256 4.87 1.50 -2.68
CA VAL A 256 5.07 0.32 -3.53
C VAL A 256 6.10 0.60 -4.63
N ASN A 257 6.02 1.77 -5.27
CA ASN A 257 6.94 2.18 -6.32
C ASN A 257 8.37 2.42 -5.78
N TYR A 258 8.49 3.05 -4.61
CA TYR A 258 9.77 3.25 -3.91
C TYR A 258 10.43 1.90 -3.62
N LEU A 259 9.73 0.99 -2.93
CA LEU A 259 10.25 -0.33 -2.57
C LEU A 259 10.59 -1.18 -3.79
N SER A 260 9.72 -1.14 -4.81
CA SER A 260 9.96 -1.88 -6.06
C SER A 260 11.21 -1.41 -6.76
N LYS A 261 11.43 -0.10 -6.83
CA LYS A 261 12.60 0.49 -7.47
C LYS A 261 13.88 0.24 -6.67
N LEU A 262 13.83 0.49 -5.37
CA LEU A 262 14.97 0.32 -4.46
C LEU A 262 15.48 -1.13 -4.48
N SER A 263 14.55 -2.08 -4.45
CA SER A 263 14.86 -3.50 -4.36
C SER A 263 14.94 -4.20 -5.72
N ASP A 264 14.82 -3.45 -6.82
CA ASP A 264 14.70 -3.97 -8.20
C ASP A 264 13.67 -5.11 -8.26
N ILE A 265 12.46 -4.91 -7.76
CA ILE A 265 11.32 -5.84 -7.94
C ILE A 265 10.69 -5.54 -9.30
N GLN A 266 10.67 -6.56 -10.17
CA GLN A 266 10.31 -6.38 -11.58
C GLN A 266 8.89 -6.85 -11.90
N GLN A 267 8.36 -7.77 -11.10
CA GLN A 267 7.02 -8.33 -11.27
C GLN A 267 6.44 -8.78 -9.93
N GLY A 268 5.18 -9.19 -9.93
CA GLY A 268 4.53 -9.64 -8.71
C GLY A 268 3.04 -9.36 -8.68
N ILE A 269 2.52 -9.32 -7.46
CA ILE A 269 1.13 -9.01 -7.15
C ILE A 269 1.10 -7.80 -6.22
N VAL A 270 0.12 -6.92 -6.43
CA VAL A 270 -0.34 -5.95 -5.42
C VAL A 270 -1.81 -6.24 -5.12
N ALA A 271 -2.19 -6.26 -3.84
CA ALA A 271 -3.54 -6.61 -3.41
C ALA A 271 -4.11 -5.61 -2.41
N GLY A 272 -5.41 -5.32 -2.53
CA GLY A 272 -6.15 -4.42 -1.66
C GLY A 272 -7.67 -4.62 -1.80
N ASP A 273 -8.44 -4.03 -0.88
CA ASP A 273 -9.89 -4.18 -0.79
C ASP A 273 -10.64 -2.85 -0.70
N SER A 274 -9.97 -1.74 -0.36
CA SER A 274 -10.63 -0.49 0.02
C SER A 274 -10.14 0.75 -0.74
N GLY A 275 -10.74 1.91 -0.46
CA GLY A 275 -10.45 3.16 -1.16
C GLY A 275 -8.98 3.61 -1.06
N ASN A 276 -8.31 3.38 0.07
CA ASN A 276 -6.90 3.75 0.25
C ASN A 276 -5.93 2.84 -0.53
N ASP A 277 -6.42 1.73 -1.07
CA ASP A 277 -5.63 0.77 -1.85
C ASP A 277 -5.72 1.06 -3.36
N VAL A 278 -6.70 1.85 -3.79
CA VAL A 278 -6.99 2.10 -5.22
C VAL A 278 -5.75 2.63 -5.94
N GLU A 279 -5.02 3.55 -5.31
CA GLU A 279 -3.84 4.16 -5.91
C GLU A 279 -2.74 3.10 -6.15
N MET A 280 -2.42 2.25 -5.16
CA MET A 280 -1.48 1.13 -5.38
C MET A 280 -2.00 0.08 -6.37
N LEU A 281 -3.32 -0.15 -6.45
CA LEU A 281 -3.90 -1.06 -7.44
C LEU A 281 -3.85 -0.48 -8.87
N LEU A 282 -3.85 0.84 -9.05
CA LEU A 282 -3.84 1.47 -10.37
C LEU A 282 -2.43 1.85 -10.85
N HIS A 283 -1.52 2.23 -9.95
CA HIS A 283 -0.24 2.87 -10.28
C HIS A 283 1.02 2.12 -9.85
N SER A 284 0.91 0.88 -9.39
CA SER A 284 2.06 0.01 -9.01
C SER A 284 2.88 -0.54 -10.19
N GLY A 285 3.14 0.27 -11.22
CA GLY A 285 3.94 -0.12 -12.39
C GLY A 285 3.53 -1.47 -13.02
N SER A 286 4.50 -2.37 -13.18
CA SER A 286 4.36 -3.69 -13.82
C SER A 286 3.68 -4.77 -12.96
N LEU A 287 3.35 -4.49 -11.69
CA LEU A 287 2.74 -5.47 -10.79
C LEU A 287 1.32 -5.81 -11.24
N ASN A 288 0.92 -7.07 -11.05
CA ASN A 288 -0.46 -7.51 -11.32
C ASN A 288 -1.35 -7.12 -10.15
N SER A 289 -2.38 -6.34 -10.41
CA SER A 289 -3.29 -5.88 -9.34
C SER A 289 -4.35 -6.91 -9.04
N VAL A 290 -4.74 -7.00 -7.77
CA VAL A 290 -5.78 -7.90 -7.27
C VAL A 290 -6.71 -7.10 -6.36
N LEU A 291 -7.90 -6.78 -6.86
CA LEU A 291 -9.01 -6.36 -6.02
C LEU A 291 -9.65 -7.61 -5.41
N VAL A 292 -9.38 -7.83 -4.13
CA VAL A 292 -9.77 -9.06 -3.40
C VAL A 292 -11.25 -9.05 -3.05
N GLY A 293 -11.87 -10.22 -2.98
CA GLY A 293 -13.26 -10.33 -2.56
C GLY A 293 -13.48 -9.88 -1.12
N GLY A 294 -14.65 -9.31 -0.87
CA GLY A 294 -14.90 -8.52 0.34
C GLY A 294 -14.51 -7.05 0.20
N TYR A 295 -14.07 -6.64 -1.01
CA TYR A 295 -13.80 -5.25 -1.35
C TYR A 295 -14.97 -4.32 -1.04
N LYS A 296 -14.63 -3.06 -0.78
CA LYS A 296 -15.59 -2.02 -0.45
C LYS A 296 -16.20 -1.40 -1.71
N PRO A 297 -17.46 -0.92 -1.64
CA PRO A 297 -18.14 -0.31 -2.79
C PRO A 297 -17.36 0.82 -3.44
N GLU A 298 -16.63 1.63 -2.66
CA GLU A 298 -15.78 2.70 -3.18
C GLU A 298 -14.62 2.16 -4.01
N ALA A 299 -13.96 1.07 -3.58
CA ALA A 299 -12.88 0.46 -4.34
C ALA A 299 -13.39 -0.13 -5.66
N GLU A 300 -14.54 -0.83 -5.62
CA GLU A 300 -15.20 -1.34 -6.83
C GLU A 300 -15.52 -0.21 -7.81
N LYS A 301 -16.09 0.89 -7.30
CA LYS A 301 -16.45 2.05 -8.10
C LYS A 301 -15.21 2.66 -8.78
N TYR A 302 -14.18 3.01 -8.01
CA TYR A 302 -12.98 3.67 -8.56
C TYR A 302 -12.23 2.77 -9.55
N ILE A 303 -12.08 1.48 -9.24
CA ILE A 303 -11.49 0.53 -10.18
C ILE A 303 -12.36 0.41 -11.44
N GLY A 304 -13.68 0.31 -11.29
CA GLY A 304 -14.65 0.20 -12.38
C GLY A 304 -14.70 1.43 -13.31
N GLU A 305 -14.41 2.62 -12.79
CA GLU A 305 -14.23 3.85 -13.55
C GLU A 305 -12.91 3.86 -14.35
N ALA A 306 -11.84 3.29 -13.81
CA ALA A 306 -10.55 3.18 -14.48
C ALA A 306 -10.49 2.11 -15.59
N LEU A 307 -11.42 1.16 -15.63
CA LEU A 307 -11.43 0.09 -16.63
C LEU A 307 -11.72 0.63 -18.04
N THR A 308 -10.74 0.51 -18.94
CA THR A 308 -10.85 0.95 -20.33
C THR A 308 -11.50 -0.09 -21.24
N VAL A 309 -11.44 -1.36 -20.87
CA VAL A 309 -12.07 -2.45 -21.62
C VAL A 309 -13.01 -3.22 -20.70
N LYS A 310 -14.29 -2.82 -20.68
CA LYS A 310 -15.38 -3.57 -20.03
C LYS A 310 -15.77 -4.75 -20.92
N LYS A 311 -14.93 -5.79 -20.97
CA LYS A 311 -15.26 -6.99 -21.74
C LYS A 311 -16.42 -7.72 -21.06
N ARG A 312 -17.56 -7.78 -21.75
CA ARG A 312 -18.72 -8.60 -21.33
C ARG A 312 -18.29 -10.08 -21.23
N GLY A 313 -18.41 -10.67 -20.04
CA GLY A 313 -18.14 -12.09 -19.76
C GLY A 313 -17.31 -12.33 -18.48
N ARG A 314 -17.31 -13.57 -17.96
CA ARG A 314 -16.58 -14.02 -16.76
C ARG A 314 -15.06 -14.08 -16.97
N ARG A 315 -14.40 -12.97 -17.30
CA ARG A 315 -12.93 -12.90 -17.26
C ARG A 315 -12.50 -12.26 -15.95
N SER A 316 -11.77 -13.02 -15.14
CA SER A 316 -11.29 -12.55 -13.83
C SER A 316 -10.26 -11.42 -13.96
N PHE A 317 -9.50 -11.37 -15.05
CA PHE A 317 -8.59 -10.26 -15.35
C PHE A 317 -9.20 -9.27 -16.36
N GLN A 318 -9.28 -8.01 -15.94
CA GLN A 318 -9.64 -6.85 -16.74
C GLN A 318 -8.38 -6.06 -17.13
N LYS A 319 -8.54 -5.08 -18.02
CA LYS A 319 -7.45 -4.24 -18.52
C LYS A 319 -7.72 -2.77 -18.25
N ILE A 320 -6.68 -2.07 -17.83
CA ILE A 320 -6.62 -0.63 -17.68
C ILE A 320 -5.54 -0.13 -18.66
N VAL A 321 -5.85 0.91 -19.42
CA VAL A 321 -4.83 1.61 -20.23
C VAL A 321 -4.36 2.79 -19.39
N GLN A 322 -3.08 2.80 -19.04
CA GLN A 322 -2.47 3.85 -18.25
C GLN A 322 -2.27 5.12 -19.11
N PRO A 323 -2.07 6.31 -18.50
CA PRO A 323 -1.87 7.55 -19.24
C PRO A 323 -0.72 7.53 -20.25
N ASP A 324 0.30 6.71 -20.00
CA ASP A 324 1.45 6.49 -20.90
C ASP A 324 1.16 5.50 -22.06
N GLY A 325 -0.07 4.99 -22.15
CA GLY A 325 -0.51 4.02 -23.15
C GLY A 325 -0.19 2.56 -22.81
N SER A 326 0.50 2.29 -21.72
CA SER A 326 0.78 0.93 -21.27
C SER A 326 -0.50 0.25 -20.74
N ILE A 327 -0.50 -1.09 -20.72
CA ILE A 327 -1.68 -1.88 -20.30
C ILE A 327 -1.37 -2.56 -18.98
N LYS A 328 -2.15 -2.22 -17.95
CA LYS A 328 -2.14 -2.92 -16.66
C LYS A 328 -3.26 -3.94 -16.61
N ALA A 329 -2.96 -5.13 -16.11
CA ALA A 329 -3.94 -6.17 -15.85
C ALA A 329 -4.37 -6.09 -14.37
N ILE A 330 -5.67 -6.15 -14.13
CA ILE A 330 -6.23 -6.19 -12.78
C ILE A 330 -7.17 -7.39 -12.65
N TYR A 331 -6.92 -8.22 -11.66
CA TYR A 331 -7.84 -9.24 -11.20
C TYR A 331 -8.92 -8.60 -10.34
N ILE A 332 -10.17 -8.90 -10.63
CA ILE A 332 -11.31 -8.53 -9.79
C ILE A 332 -12.00 -9.82 -9.36
N GLU A 333 -12.11 -10.06 -8.05
CA GLU A 333 -12.81 -11.24 -7.55
C GLU A 333 -14.26 -11.26 -8.02
N GLN A 334 -14.64 -12.37 -8.65
CA GLN A 334 -15.95 -12.53 -9.31
C GLN A 334 -17.01 -13.07 -8.35
N GLU A 335 -16.59 -13.72 -7.27
CA GLU A 335 -17.46 -14.25 -6.22
C GLU A 335 -17.03 -13.66 -4.86
N PRO A 336 -17.18 -12.34 -4.66
CA PRO A 336 -16.61 -11.62 -3.51
C PRO A 336 -17.23 -12.01 -2.15
N GLY A 337 -18.35 -12.74 -2.15
CA GLY A 337 -18.92 -13.35 -0.94
C GLY A 337 -18.37 -14.74 -0.60
N GLN A 338 -17.73 -15.42 -1.57
CA GLN A 338 -17.22 -16.79 -1.40
C GLN A 338 -15.72 -16.81 -1.17
N HIS A 339 -14.99 -16.05 -2.00
CA HIS A 339 -13.53 -15.94 -1.94
C HIS A 339 -13.19 -14.56 -1.41
N GLN A 340 -12.56 -14.48 -0.25
CA GLN A 340 -12.25 -13.20 0.39
C GLN A 340 -10.79 -13.13 0.79
N ALA A 341 -10.27 -11.91 0.90
CA ALA A 341 -8.91 -11.65 1.36
C ALA A 341 -7.88 -12.53 0.59
N ALA A 342 -7.01 -13.23 1.32
CA ALA A 342 -5.98 -14.12 0.79
C ALA A 342 -6.49 -15.19 -0.19
N GLU A 343 -7.75 -15.63 -0.11
CA GLU A 343 -8.31 -16.60 -1.08
C GLU A 343 -8.34 -16.01 -2.50
N SER A 344 -8.61 -14.71 -2.63
CA SER A 344 -8.63 -14.01 -3.92
C SER A 344 -7.22 -13.85 -4.49
N ILE A 345 -6.24 -13.52 -3.64
CA ILE A 345 -4.83 -13.43 -4.02
C ILE A 345 -4.33 -14.78 -4.53
N LYS A 346 -4.64 -15.86 -3.81
CA LYS A 346 -4.32 -17.23 -4.22
C LYS A 346 -4.91 -17.54 -5.60
N ARG A 347 -6.20 -17.27 -5.80
CA ARG A 347 -6.89 -17.55 -7.07
C ARG A 347 -6.27 -16.75 -8.22
N ALA A 348 -5.97 -15.48 -8.01
CA ALA A 348 -5.28 -14.65 -9.00
C ALA A 348 -3.90 -15.21 -9.36
N ALA A 349 -3.09 -15.58 -8.36
CA ALA A 349 -1.78 -16.18 -8.56
C ALA A 349 -1.84 -17.49 -9.36
N GLU A 350 -2.80 -18.38 -9.05
CA GLU A 350 -2.99 -19.63 -9.80
C GLU A 350 -3.32 -19.38 -11.28
N ILE A 351 -4.14 -18.37 -11.57
CA ILE A 351 -4.50 -18.00 -12.95
C ILE A 351 -3.28 -17.45 -13.69
N LEU A 352 -2.49 -16.58 -13.05
CA LEU A 352 -1.26 -16.02 -13.62
C LEU A 352 -0.25 -17.12 -13.95
N LEU A 353 0.00 -18.03 -13.00
CA LEU A 353 0.91 -19.18 -13.20
C LEU A 353 0.45 -20.09 -14.34
N ARG A 354 -0.86 -20.33 -14.49
CA ARG A 354 -1.40 -21.09 -15.63
C ARG A 354 -1.19 -20.34 -16.95
N ALA A 355 -1.43 -19.03 -16.97
CA ALA A 355 -1.24 -18.21 -18.16
C ALA A 355 0.22 -18.19 -18.63
N GLU A 356 1.17 -18.11 -17.69
CA GLU A 356 2.60 -18.15 -17.98
C GLU A 356 3.04 -19.51 -18.54
N LYS A 357 2.58 -20.62 -17.95
CA LYS A 357 2.81 -21.97 -18.49
C LYS A 357 2.32 -22.11 -19.94
N ILE A 358 1.13 -21.58 -20.24
CA ILE A 358 0.57 -21.59 -21.60
C ILE A 358 1.43 -20.74 -22.55
N LYS A 359 1.90 -19.57 -22.11
CA LYS A 359 2.78 -18.69 -22.90
C LYS A 359 4.08 -19.41 -23.27
N ILE A 360 4.75 -20.04 -22.30
CA ILE A 360 5.99 -20.80 -22.52
C ILE A 360 5.76 -21.94 -23.52
N ILE A 361 4.67 -22.69 -23.40
CA ILE A 361 4.34 -23.77 -24.35
C ILE A 361 4.16 -23.23 -25.78
N ARG A 362 3.48 -22.08 -25.93
CA ARG A 362 3.26 -21.45 -27.24
C ARG A 362 4.57 -20.96 -27.87
N GLU A 363 5.43 -20.32 -27.09
CA GLU A 363 6.73 -19.82 -27.55
C GLU A 363 7.62 -20.98 -28.01
N LYS A 364 7.68 -22.09 -27.25
CA LYS A 364 8.41 -23.31 -27.65
C LYS A 364 7.88 -23.93 -28.94
N ARG A 365 6.56 -23.94 -29.15
CA ARG A 365 5.97 -24.43 -30.41
C ARG A 365 6.32 -23.53 -31.60
N GLN A 366 6.33 -22.21 -31.40
CA GLN A 366 6.68 -21.27 -32.45
C GLN A 366 8.16 -21.34 -32.83
N SER A 367 9.07 -21.56 -31.87
CA SER A 367 10.50 -21.74 -32.16
C SER A 367 10.77 -23.02 -32.95
N LEU A 368 10.07 -24.12 -32.63
CA LEU A 368 10.19 -25.40 -33.34
C LEU A 368 9.59 -25.37 -34.77
N SER A 369 8.65 -24.46 -35.05
CA SER A 369 8.07 -24.29 -36.39
C SER A 369 8.90 -23.40 -37.32
N LYS A 370 9.94 -22.74 -36.79
CA LYS A 370 10.85 -21.84 -37.53
C LYS A 370 12.25 -22.44 -37.75
N SER A 371 12.52 -23.60 -37.16
CA SER A 371 13.66 -24.48 -37.43
C SER A 371 13.23 -25.59 -38.36
#